data_AF-A0A7C9ES67-F1
#
_entry.id   AF-A0A7C9ES67-F1
#
_cell.length_a   1.000
_cell.length_b   1.000
_cell.length_c   1.000
_cell.angle_alpha   90.00
_cell.angle_beta   90.00
_cell.angle_gamma   90.00
#
_symmetry.space_group_name_H-M   'P 1'
#
loop_
_entity.id
_entity.type
_entity.pdbx_description
1 polymer ?
#
loop_
_entity_poly.entity_id
_entity_poly.type
_entity_poly.pdbx_seq_one_letter_code
_entity_poly.pdbx_strand_id
1 'polypeptide(L)'
;EDVSSDGEDDNYEAELTDSETMSGAPSGRRGYRKRARVEGMEPLPLMEGEGKSFRVLGFNQSQRAAFVQVLMRFGVGEFDWAEFVPRLKQKTYEEIQDYGRLFLSHLAEEITDSPTFSDGVPKEGLRVQDVLVRIAVLLLIRDKVKSASERSGEPLFGDDVMFRYPALKAGRIWSREHDLILLRAVLKHGYGRWQAILDDKDLQFQEVISQELNLPVINLAGIIGNHTQSGSPVANVEPTGDPPKGLNGESGPASDSASTGADAATLLYQFRETQRRQVEFIKKRVLLLEKGLNAEYQKEYFGGGKSNGVYSEEPGN
;
A
#
# COMPACT_ATOMS: atom_id res chain seq x y z
N GLU A 1 6.63 -29.93 -3.61
CA GLU A 1 6.69 -29.42 -2.24
C GLU A 1 6.11 -28.02 -2.26
N ASP A 2 4.86 -27.90 -1.87
CA ASP A 2 4.09 -26.66 -1.90
C ASP A 2 4.41 -25.84 -0.65
N VAL A 3 5.13 -24.73 -0.82
CA VAL A 3 5.28 -23.71 0.23
C VAL A 3 4.19 -22.66 0.00
N SER A 4 2.97 -23.02 0.37
CA SER A 4 1.87 -22.07 0.53
C SER A 4 2.13 -21.28 1.82
N SER A 5 2.79 -20.13 1.69
CA SER A 5 2.87 -19.14 2.77
C SER A 5 1.52 -18.44 2.90
N ASP A 6 0.62 -19.08 3.64
CA ASP A 6 -0.63 -18.51 4.13
C ASP A 6 -0.38 -17.90 5.52
N GLY A 7 -0.96 -16.72 5.75
CA GLY A 7 -0.96 -16.03 7.04
C GLY A 7 0.24 -15.12 7.31
N GLU A 8 0.05 -13.81 7.21
CA GLU A 8 0.04 -12.91 8.37
C GLU A 8 0.07 -11.42 7.95
N ASP A 9 -0.98 -10.70 8.42
CA ASP A 9 -0.90 -9.34 8.95
C ASP A 9 -1.07 -8.12 8.01
N ASP A 10 -2.29 -7.96 7.48
CA ASP A 10 -2.80 -6.71 6.87
C ASP A 10 -3.58 -5.85 7.89
N ASN A 11 -3.12 -5.72 9.16
CA ASN A 11 -3.75 -4.83 10.16
C ASN A 11 -2.73 -4.06 11.04
N TYR A 12 -1.95 -3.16 10.45
CA TYR A 12 -1.04 -2.24 11.18
C TYR A 12 -1.61 -0.81 11.36
N GLU A 13 -2.93 -0.66 11.40
CA GLU A 13 -3.63 0.62 11.66
C GLU A 13 -4.22 0.64 13.09
N ALA A 14 -3.44 0.19 14.09
CA ALA A 14 -3.75 0.45 15.49
C ALA A 14 -2.99 1.70 15.93
N GLU A 15 -3.76 2.77 16.14
CA GLU A 15 -3.42 4.11 16.60
C GLU A 15 -2.11 4.26 17.41
N LEU A 16 -1.15 5.01 16.85
CA LEU A 16 -0.16 5.74 17.65
C LEU A 16 -0.42 7.24 17.51
N THR A 17 -1.58 7.67 17.98
CA THR A 17 -1.84 9.08 18.30
C THR A 17 -1.44 9.33 19.73
N ASP A 18 -0.16 9.68 19.98
CA ASP A 18 0.18 10.33 21.25
C ASP A 18 -0.02 11.84 21.05
N SER A 19 -1.21 12.29 21.46
CA SER A 19 -1.57 13.70 21.54
C SER A 19 -1.07 14.23 22.88
N GLU A 20 0.03 15.00 22.87
CA GLU A 20 0.55 15.60 24.11
C GLU A 20 -0.43 16.65 24.66
N THR A 21 -1.26 16.26 25.62
CA THR A 21 -1.98 17.18 26.50
C THR A 21 -1.04 17.71 27.59
N MET A 22 -0.74 19.00 27.51
CA MET A 22 0.01 19.74 28.52
C MET A 22 -0.87 20.02 29.76
N SER A 23 -0.46 19.51 30.93
CA SER A 23 -0.85 20.07 32.24
C SER A 23 0.31 19.94 33.26
N GLY A 24 0.48 20.97 34.10
CA GLY A 24 1.72 21.43 34.79
C GLY A 24 2.30 20.55 35.92
N ALA A 25 3.38 20.90 36.64
CA ALA A 25 4.02 22.20 36.94
C ALA A 25 5.52 21.98 37.37
N PRO A 26 6.30 22.98 37.85
CA PRO A 26 7.65 23.27 37.35
C PRO A 26 8.80 22.66 38.17
N SER A 27 9.85 22.21 37.48
CA SER A 27 11.22 22.22 38.00
C SER A 27 12.21 22.24 36.83
N GLY A 28 13.06 23.28 36.80
CA GLY A 28 14.27 23.31 35.97
C GLY A 28 14.08 23.56 34.47
N ARG A 29 13.54 24.72 34.08
CA ARG A 29 13.64 25.23 32.71
C ARG A 29 15.11 25.42 32.31
N ARG A 30 15.71 24.45 31.62
CA ARG A 30 16.67 24.75 30.54
C ARG A 30 15.93 24.55 29.23
N GLY A 31 15.41 25.66 28.72
CA GLY A 31 14.69 25.70 27.46
C GLY A 31 15.53 25.05 26.37
N TYR A 32 14.93 24.05 25.73
CA TYR A 32 15.31 23.58 24.41
C TYR A 32 15.01 24.71 23.41
N ARG A 33 15.74 25.82 23.54
CA ARG A 33 15.94 26.71 22.41
C ARG A 33 16.66 25.84 21.41
N LYS A 34 15.98 25.52 20.30
CA LYS A 34 16.62 25.37 19.00
C LYS A 34 17.76 26.38 18.95
N ARG A 35 18.97 25.97 19.31
CA ARG A 35 20.11 26.47 18.55
C ARG A 35 19.83 25.85 17.21
N ALA A 36 19.50 26.71 16.24
CA ALA A 36 19.87 26.42 14.88
C ALA A 36 21.31 25.93 14.97
N ARG A 37 21.48 24.60 14.94
CA ARG A 37 22.78 23.98 14.87
C ARG A 37 23.31 24.54 13.57
N VAL A 38 24.39 25.30 13.66
CA VAL A 38 24.93 26.06 12.53
C VAL A 38 25.00 25.11 11.35
N GLU A 39 24.24 25.46 10.32
CA GLU A 39 24.17 24.79 9.04
C GLU A 39 25.62 24.67 8.53
N GLY A 40 26.21 23.46 8.59
CA GLY A 40 27.39 23.13 7.79
C GLY A 40 28.77 22.95 8.46
N MET A 41 28.94 22.32 9.63
CA MET A 41 30.31 21.86 10.00
C MET A 41 30.47 20.54 10.73
N GLU A 42 29.44 19.98 11.38
CA GLU A 42 29.58 18.72 12.09
C GLU A 42 28.52 17.73 11.61
N PRO A 43 28.91 16.55 11.09
CA PRO A 43 27.95 15.54 10.67
C PRO A 43 27.11 15.09 11.87
N LEU A 44 25.83 14.77 11.63
CA LEU A 44 24.98 14.22 12.67
C LEU A 44 25.64 12.93 13.23
N PRO A 45 25.68 12.76 14.56
CA PRO A 45 26.23 11.54 15.13
C PRO A 45 25.41 10.34 14.64
N LEU A 46 26.10 9.23 14.37
CA LEU A 46 25.46 7.99 13.93
C LEU A 46 24.37 7.57 14.93
N MET A 47 24.71 7.57 16.22
CA MET A 47 23.79 7.28 17.32
C MET A 47 23.94 8.34 18.43
N GLU A 48 22.83 8.76 19.01
CA GLU A 48 22.80 9.63 20.19
C GLU A 48 21.63 9.29 21.12
N GLY A 49 21.76 9.63 22.41
CA GLY A 49 20.73 9.36 23.42
C GLY A 49 20.60 7.89 23.80
N GLU A 50 19.67 7.60 24.72
CA GLU A 50 19.43 6.24 25.25
C GLU A 50 17.93 6.04 25.51
N GLY A 51 17.46 4.79 25.49
CA GLY A 51 16.05 4.47 25.70
C GLY A 51 15.12 5.28 24.79
N LYS A 52 14.18 6.03 25.37
CA LYS A 52 13.21 6.85 24.61
C LYS A 52 13.85 8.03 23.86
N SER A 53 15.03 8.49 24.28
CA SER A 53 15.77 9.57 23.60
C SER A 53 16.73 9.06 22.54
N PHE A 54 16.87 7.73 22.36
CA PHE A 54 17.75 7.15 21.35
C PHE A 54 17.39 7.59 19.92
N ARG A 55 18.39 8.02 19.16
CA ARG A 55 18.26 8.44 17.75
C ARG A 55 19.38 7.84 16.91
N VAL A 56 19.08 7.56 15.65
CA VAL A 56 20.06 7.17 14.62
C VAL A 56 20.05 8.25 13.54
N LEU A 57 21.14 9.00 13.35
CA LEU A 57 21.16 10.22 12.52
C LEU A 57 20.00 11.18 12.82
N GLY A 58 19.66 11.31 14.11
CA GLY A 58 18.52 12.12 14.57
C GLY A 58 17.13 11.52 14.32
N PHE A 59 17.00 10.31 13.77
CA PHE A 59 15.74 9.59 13.60
C PHE A 59 15.36 8.83 14.87
N ASN A 60 14.17 9.09 15.40
CA ASN A 60 13.61 8.29 16.49
C ASN A 60 13.05 6.95 15.99
N GLN A 61 12.70 6.05 16.90
CA GLN A 61 12.20 4.71 16.56
C GLN A 61 10.96 4.74 15.64
N SER A 62 9.99 5.62 15.92
CA SER A 62 8.79 5.76 15.10
C SER A 62 9.12 6.25 13.68
N GLN A 63 10.06 7.18 13.54
CA GLN A 63 10.53 7.66 12.23
C GLN A 63 11.29 6.57 11.48
N ARG A 64 12.11 5.76 12.15
CA ARG A 64 12.79 4.61 11.52
C ARG A 64 11.79 3.57 11.04
N ALA A 65 10.78 3.24 11.84
CA ALA A 65 9.69 2.36 11.44
C ALA A 65 8.90 2.93 10.24
N ALA A 66 8.57 4.22 10.27
CA ALA A 66 7.90 4.90 9.16
C ALA A 66 8.75 4.88 7.88
N PHE A 67 10.07 5.05 7.99
CA PHE A 67 10.98 4.93 6.85
C PHE A 67 10.90 3.54 6.21
N VAL A 68 10.97 2.48 7.02
CA VAL A 68 10.82 1.09 6.53
C VAL A 68 9.45 0.89 5.87
N GLN A 69 8.39 1.42 6.45
CA GLN A 69 7.04 1.32 5.86
C GLN A 69 6.98 1.99 4.49
N VAL A 70 7.51 3.20 4.32
CA VAL A 70 7.55 3.89 3.01
C VAL A 70 8.38 3.08 2.01
N LEU A 71 9.56 2.59 2.42
CA LEU A 71 10.42 1.76 1.59
C LEU A 71 9.72 0.47 1.13
N MET A 72 8.97 -0.19 2.02
CA MET A 72 8.21 -1.40 1.68
C MET A 72 7.03 -1.13 0.72
N ARG A 73 6.62 0.14 0.57
CA ARG A 73 5.54 0.58 -0.33
C ARG A 73 6.06 1.07 -1.69
N PHE A 74 7.12 1.87 -1.71
CA PHE A 74 7.60 2.54 -2.92
C PHE A 74 8.98 2.05 -3.38
N GLY A 75 9.64 1.23 -2.56
CA GLY A 75 11.01 0.79 -2.82
C GLY A 75 11.97 1.97 -2.75
N VAL A 76 13.10 1.84 -3.44
CA VAL A 76 14.14 2.87 -3.49
C VAL A 76 13.88 3.97 -4.52
N GLY A 77 12.72 3.98 -5.21
CA GLY A 77 12.52 4.95 -6.28
C GLY A 77 13.59 4.83 -7.38
N GLU A 78 13.90 5.93 -8.04
CA GLU A 78 15.15 6.09 -8.82
C GLU A 78 16.30 6.58 -7.93
N PHE A 79 16.41 6.01 -6.71
CA PHE A 79 17.24 6.53 -5.62
C PHE A 79 16.88 7.98 -5.24
N ASP A 80 15.61 8.33 -5.42
CA ASP A 80 14.96 9.56 -4.99
C ASP A 80 14.09 9.28 -3.76
N TRP A 81 14.14 10.22 -2.81
CA TRP A 81 13.49 10.12 -1.50
C TRP A 81 12.24 11.00 -1.39
N ALA A 82 11.72 11.52 -2.50
CA ALA A 82 10.54 12.39 -2.52
C ALA A 82 9.31 11.79 -1.80
N GLU A 83 9.02 10.49 -1.99
CA GLU A 83 7.89 9.80 -1.35
C GLU A 83 8.00 9.69 0.18
N PHE A 84 9.21 9.85 0.71
CA PHE A 84 9.50 9.77 2.15
C PHE A 84 9.20 11.10 2.86
N VAL A 85 9.38 12.23 2.16
CA VAL A 85 9.25 13.58 2.74
C VAL A 85 7.87 13.83 3.38
N PRO A 86 6.73 13.49 2.74
CA PRO A 86 5.42 13.72 3.33
C PRO A 86 5.16 12.90 4.61
N ARG A 87 5.90 11.79 4.80
CA ARG A 87 5.69 10.84 5.91
C ARG A 87 6.68 11.02 7.06
N LEU A 88 7.86 11.56 6.79
CA LEU A 88 8.88 11.86 7.79
C LEU A 88 8.84 13.35 8.14
N LYS A 89 7.70 13.78 8.69
CA LYS A 89 7.49 15.16 9.12
C LYS A 89 8.61 15.56 10.09
N GLN A 90 9.12 16.79 9.94
CA GLN A 90 10.25 17.34 10.70
C GLN A 90 11.64 16.82 10.28
N LYS A 91 11.76 16.08 9.18
CA LYS A 91 13.04 15.77 8.55
C LYS A 91 13.21 16.50 7.23
N THR A 92 14.42 17.00 6.97
CA THR A 92 14.78 17.56 5.67
C THR A 92 14.98 16.43 4.65
N TYR A 93 14.91 16.78 3.36
CA TYR A 93 15.23 15.82 2.30
C TYR A 93 16.65 15.26 2.45
N GLU A 94 17.62 16.10 2.83
CA GLU A 94 19.01 15.70 3.05
C GLU A 94 19.16 14.71 4.24
N GLU A 95 18.49 14.96 5.37
CA GLU A 95 18.48 14.02 6.50
C GLU A 95 17.89 12.66 6.11
N ILE A 96 16.82 12.66 5.29
CA ILE A 96 16.20 11.43 4.78
C ILE A 96 17.14 10.71 3.81
N GLN A 97 17.81 11.44 2.93
CA GLN A 97 18.77 10.89 1.98
C GLN A 97 19.96 10.24 2.69
N ASP A 98 20.52 10.89 3.72
CA ASP A 98 21.63 10.34 4.49
C ASP A 98 21.22 9.11 5.31
N TYR A 99 20.05 9.15 5.94
CA TYR A 99 19.51 7.96 6.61
C TYR A 99 19.23 6.83 5.61
N GLY A 100 18.74 7.15 4.41
CA GLY A 100 18.51 6.17 3.35
C GLY A 100 19.80 5.51 2.85
N ARG A 101 20.90 6.28 2.72
CA ARG A 101 22.22 5.72 2.41
C ARG A 101 22.72 4.77 3.51
N LEU A 102 22.60 5.19 4.78
CA LEU A 102 22.94 4.33 5.91
C LEU A 102 22.13 3.03 5.88
N PHE A 103 20.81 3.13 5.71
CA PHE A 103 19.92 1.98 5.66
C PHE A 103 20.26 1.02 4.51
N LEU A 104 20.57 1.53 3.31
CA LEU A 104 20.99 0.69 2.19
C LEU A 104 22.34 0.02 2.44
N SER A 105 23.28 0.69 3.12
CA SER A 105 24.55 0.08 3.52
C SER A 105 24.33 -1.08 4.50
N HIS A 106 23.39 -0.94 5.44
CA HIS A 106 22.98 -2.00 6.35
C HIS A 106 22.35 -3.20 5.63
N LEU A 107 21.52 -2.96 4.61
CA LEU A 107 20.93 -4.05 3.82
C LEU A 107 21.96 -4.82 2.97
N ALA A 108 23.13 -4.22 2.71
CA ALA A 108 24.22 -4.83 1.96
C ALA A 108 25.17 -5.67 2.84
N GLU A 109 25.01 -5.62 4.16
CA GLU A 109 25.76 -6.49 5.08
C GLU A 109 25.38 -7.96 4.91
N GLU A 110 26.23 -8.86 5.40
CA GLU A 110 25.89 -10.28 5.52
C GLU A 110 24.67 -10.46 6.46
N ILE A 111 23.71 -11.27 6.03
CA ILE A 111 22.52 -11.54 6.84
C ILE A 111 22.91 -12.44 8.01
N THR A 112 22.91 -11.86 9.21
CA THR A 112 23.22 -12.53 10.47
C THR A 112 22.06 -12.45 11.46
N ASP A 113 22.05 -13.35 12.45
CA ASP A 113 21.10 -13.35 13.58
C ASP A 113 21.40 -12.27 14.64
N SER A 114 22.43 -11.43 14.42
CA SER A 114 22.77 -10.32 15.32
C SER A 114 21.58 -9.36 15.46
N PRO A 115 21.25 -8.87 16.67
CA PRO A 115 20.20 -7.87 16.88
C PRO A 115 20.58 -6.47 16.38
N THR A 116 21.85 -6.24 16.04
CA THR A 116 22.38 -4.97 15.53
C THR A 116 23.13 -5.18 14.21
N PHE A 117 23.29 -4.11 13.43
CA PHE A 117 24.21 -4.04 12.31
C PHE A 117 25.67 -3.92 12.80
N SER A 118 26.62 -3.97 11.86
CA SER A 118 28.06 -3.96 12.16
C SER A 118 28.54 -2.69 12.91
N ASP A 119 27.82 -1.59 12.76
CA ASP A 119 28.06 -0.30 13.42
C ASP A 119 27.34 -0.14 14.77
N GLY A 120 26.63 -1.18 15.22
CA GLY A 120 25.89 -1.21 16.48
C GLY A 120 24.46 -0.67 16.40
N VAL A 121 24.01 -0.17 15.23
CA VAL A 121 22.61 0.28 15.06
C VAL A 121 21.66 -0.91 15.23
N PRO A 122 20.61 -0.82 16.07
CA PRO A 122 19.68 -1.92 16.28
C PRO A 122 18.83 -2.20 15.04
N LYS A 123 18.59 -3.48 14.74
CA LYS A 123 17.68 -3.91 13.66
C LYS A 123 16.22 -3.73 14.02
N GLU A 124 15.88 -3.73 15.31
CA GLU A 124 14.50 -3.49 15.80
C GLU A 124 13.46 -4.43 15.17
N GLY A 125 13.82 -5.70 14.92
CA GLY A 125 12.95 -6.69 14.28
C GLY A 125 12.94 -6.64 12.75
N LEU A 126 13.78 -5.82 12.12
CA LEU A 126 13.91 -5.74 10.66
C LEU A 126 14.35 -7.09 10.07
N ARG A 127 13.49 -7.67 9.24
CA ARG A 127 13.80 -8.85 8.42
C ARG A 127 14.44 -8.40 7.11
N VAL A 128 15.78 -8.29 7.10
CA VAL A 128 16.57 -7.79 5.95
C VAL A 128 16.19 -8.49 4.65
N GLN A 129 16.02 -9.81 4.68
CA GLN A 129 15.66 -10.61 3.51
C GLN A 129 14.35 -10.13 2.86
N ASP A 130 13.31 -9.86 3.65
CA ASP A 130 12.02 -9.44 3.11
C ASP A 130 12.07 -8.06 2.49
N VAL A 131 12.86 -7.16 3.08
CA VAL A 131 13.09 -5.82 2.56
C VAL A 131 13.78 -5.91 1.21
N LEU A 132 14.83 -6.73 1.09
CA LEU A 132 15.54 -6.97 -0.17
C LEU A 132 14.60 -7.57 -1.24
N VAL A 133 13.78 -8.56 -0.89
CA VAL A 133 12.77 -9.15 -1.79
C VAL A 133 11.79 -8.08 -2.26
N ARG A 134 11.29 -7.23 -1.36
CA ARG A 134 10.35 -6.16 -1.73
C ARG A 134 10.99 -5.11 -2.64
N ILE A 135 12.24 -4.71 -2.37
CA ILE A 135 12.99 -3.79 -3.24
C ILE A 135 13.16 -4.42 -4.63
N ALA A 136 13.55 -5.68 -4.72
CA ALA A 136 13.71 -6.39 -5.99
C ALA A 136 12.41 -6.44 -6.80
N VAL A 137 11.28 -6.80 -6.16
CA VAL A 137 9.95 -6.81 -6.83
C VAL A 137 9.61 -5.44 -7.41
N LEU A 138 9.79 -4.37 -6.63
CA LEU A 138 9.45 -3.01 -7.08
C LEU A 138 10.36 -2.50 -8.19
N LEU A 139 11.64 -2.89 -8.20
CA LEU A 139 12.57 -2.62 -9.30
C LEU A 139 12.13 -3.36 -10.58
N LEU A 140 11.80 -4.65 -10.49
CA LEU A 140 11.32 -5.43 -11.63
C LEU A 140 10.03 -4.86 -12.23
N ILE A 141 9.09 -4.42 -11.39
CA ILE A 141 7.87 -3.74 -11.84
C ILE A 141 8.21 -2.46 -12.62
N ARG A 142 9.13 -1.64 -12.10
CA ARG A 142 9.55 -0.40 -12.76
C ARG A 142 10.20 -0.68 -14.12
N ASP A 143 11.13 -1.62 -14.18
CA ASP A 143 11.84 -1.97 -15.40
C ASP A 143 10.87 -2.52 -16.46
N LYS A 144 9.89 -3.32 -16.03
CA LYS A 144 8.83 -3.80 -16.93
C LYS A 144 7.97 -2.66 -17.46
N VAL A 145 7.52 -1.74 -16.61
CA VAL A 145 6.71 -0.58 -17.02
C VAL A 145 7.47 0.30 -18.01
N LYS A 146 8.75 0.54 -17.76
CA LYS A 146 9.64 1.32 -18.63
C LYS A 146 9.78 0.64 -20.00
N SER A 147 10.19 -0.64 -20.00
CA SER A 147 10.38 -1.44 -21.21
C SER A 147 9.12 -1.58 -22.07
N ALA A 148 7.96 -1.75 -21.43
CA ALA A 148 6.67 -1.86 -22.13
C ALA A 148 6.19 -0.53 -22.73
N SER A 149 6.64 0.60 -22.18
CA SER A 149 6.32 1.93 -22.71
C SER A 149 7.13 2.25 -23.98
N GLU A 150 8.34 1.68 -24.10
CA GLU A 150 9.20 1.82 -25.28
C GLU A 150 8.78 0.89 -26.44
N ARG A 151 8.26 -0.30 -26.12
CA ARG A 151 7.86 -1.34 -27.10
C ARG A 151 6.34 -1.49 -27.19
N SER A 152 5.67 -0.40 -27.58
CA SER A 152 4.21 -0.40 -27.74
C SER A 152 3.76 -1.52 -28.69
N GLY A 153 2.86 -2.38 -28.23
CA GLY A 153 2.28 -3.47 -29.03
C GLY A 153 2.85 -4.86 -28.77
N GLU A 154 4.00 -5.00 -28.12
CA GLU A 154 4.56 -6.32 -27.76
C GLU A 154 3.84 -6.98 -26.56
N PRO A 155 3.83 -8.32 -26.46
CA PRO A 155 3.36 -9.01 -25.26
C PRO A 155 4.09 -8.54 -24.00
N LEU A 156 3.37 -8.43 -22.88
CA LEU A 156 3.96 -7.99 -21.61
C LEU A 156 4.99 -9.00 -21.08
N PHE A 157 4.78 -10.29 -21.37
CA PHE A 157 5.66 -11.40 -21.03
C PHE A 157 5.92 -12.27 -22.27
N GLY A 158 7.10 -12.89 -22.34
CA GLY A 158 7.44 -13.87 -23.38
C GLY A 158 6.59 -15.14 -23.33
N ASP A 159 6.48 -15.84 -24.47
CA ASP A 159 5.64 -17.04 -24.63
C ASP A 159 5.94 -18.14 -23.62
N ASP A 160 7.20 -18.30 -23.20
CA ASP A 160 7.63 -19.29 -22.22
C ASP A 160 7.08 -18.99 -20.81
N VAL A 161 7.02 -17.71 -20.44
CA VAL A 161 6.41 -17.27 -19.17
C VAL A 161 4.90 -17.40 -19.23
N MET A 162 4.30 -17.04 -20.37
CA MET A 162 2.88 -17.24 -20.63
C MET A 162 2.47 -18.71 -20.63
N PHE A 163 3.35 -19.62 -21.05
CA PHE A 163 3.16 -21.06 -20.95
C PHE A 163 3.25 -21.56 -19.51
N ARG A 164 4.25 -21.08 -18.75
CA ARG A 164 4.44 -21.44 -17.34
C ARG A 164 3.30 -20.94 -16.44
N TYR A 165 2.75 -19.76 -16.74
CA TYR A 165 1.64 -19.17 -16.01
C TYR A 165 0.46 -18.87 -16.95
N PRO A 166 -0.34 -19.88 -17.33
CA PRO A 166 -1.46 -19.69 -18.24
C PRO A 166 -2.50 -18.66 -17.76
N ALA A 167 -2.59 -18.45 -16.45
CA ALA A 167 -3.46 -17.44 -15.85
C ALA A 167 -3.06 -15.99 -16.19
N LEU A 168 -1.84 -15.74 -16.71
CA LEU A 168 -1.44 -14.42 -17.19
C LEU A 168 -2.12 -14.05 -18.51
N LYS A 169 -2.66 -15.03 -19.26
CA LYS A 169 -3.41 -14.76 -20.48
C LYS A 169 -4.59 -13.83 -20.18
N ALA A 170 -4.93 -13.01 -21.16
CA ALA A 170 -6.06 -12.09 -21.05
C ALA A 170 -7.35 -12.85 -20.71
N GLY A 171 -8.14 -12.27 -19.81
CA GLY A 171 -9.46 -12.73 -19.44
C GLY A 171 -10.51 -12.33 -20.47
N ARG A 172 -11.77 -12.27 -20.04
CA ARG A 172 -12.88 -11.87 -20.93
C ARG A 172 -12.83 -10.37 -21.24
N ILE A 173 -12.55 -9.59 -20.21
CA ILE A 173 -12.52 -8.13 -20.18
C ILE A 173 -11.12 -7.65 -19.77
N TRP A 174 -10.52 -8.31 -18.77
CA TRP A 174 -9.18 -7.98 -18.28
C TRP A 174 -8.10 -8.34 -19.30
N SER A 175 -7.47 -7.31 -19.86
CA SER A 175 -6.44 -7.44 -20.91
C SER A 175 -5.03 -7.17 -20.38
N ARG A 176 -4.03 -7.39 -21.24
CA ARG A 176 -2.62 -7.04 -20.95
C ARG A 176 -2.42 -5.54 -20.71
N GLU A 177 -3.24 -4.69 -21.32
CA GLU A 177 -3.19 -3.24 -21.11
C GLU A 177 -3.60 -2.92 -19.66
N HIS A 178 -4.59 -3.63 -19.12
CA HIS A 178 -4.98 -3.53 -17.72
C HIS A 178 -3.88 -4.02 -16.77
N ASP A 179 -3.14 -5.08 -17.14
CA ASP A 179 -1.95 -5.48 -16.39
C ASP A 179 -0.89 -4.38 -16.33
N LEU A 180 -0.60 -3.73 -17.46
CA LEU A 180 0.36 -2.64 -17.49
C LEU A 180 -0.11 -1.42 -16.68
N ILE A 181 -1.40 -1.08 -16.76
CA ILE A 181 -2.01 -0.03 -15.93
C ILE A 181 -1.90 -0.40 -14.45
N LEU A 182 -2.11 -1.67 -14.09
CA LEU A 182 -2.02 -2.16 -12.72
C LEU A 182 -0.58 -2.06 -12.18
N LEU A 183 0.42 -2.46 -12.96
CA LEU A 183 1.84 -2.30 -12.59
C LEU A 183 2.20 -0.82 -12.37
N ARG A 184 1.72 0.09 -13.23
CA ARG A 184 1.88 1.54 -13.05
C ARG A 184 1.17 2.02 -11.77
N ALA A 185 -0.02 1.51 -11.48
CA ALA A 185 -0.78 1.86 -10.30
C ALA A 185 -0.07 1.41 -9.00
N VAL A 186 0.58 0.24 -9.01
CA VAL A 186 1.42 -0.21 -7.88
C VAL A 186 2.56 0.78 -7.59
N LEU A 187 3.24 1.27 -8.63
CA LEU A 187 4.30 2.27 -8.47
C LEU A 187 3.75 3.64 -8.00
N LYS A 188 2.60 4.06 -8.51
CA LYS A 188 1.96 5.35 -8.18
C LYS A 188 1.40 5.39 -6.75
N HIS A 189 0.69 4.34 -6.35
CA HIS A 189 -0.06 4.33 -5.08
C HIS A 189 0.70 3.64 -3.95
N GLY A 190 1.73 2.87 -4.28
CA GLY A 190 2.50 2.04 -3.36
C GLY A 190 1.98 0.61 -3.30
N TYR A 191 2.89 -0.35 -3.22
CA TYR A 191 2.58 -1.78 -3.07
C TYR A 191 1.62 -2.03 -1.92
N GLY A 192 0.66 -2.93 -2.05
CA GLY A 192 -0.23 -3.29 -0.94
C GLY A 192 -1.31 -2.25 -0.64
N ARG A 193 -1.38 -1.13 -1.37
CA ARG A 193 -2.44 -0.12 -1.25
C ARG A 193 -3.59 -0.45 -2.20
N TRP A 194 -4.06 -1.70 -2.15
CA TRP A 194 -5.02 -2.26 -3.11
C TRP A 194 -6.33 -1.49 -3.19
N GLN A 195 -6.86 -1.06 -2.04
CA GLN A 195 -8.06 -0.23 -1.98
C GLN A 195 -7.84 1.14 -2.64
N ALA A 196 -6.69 1.80 -2.39
CA ALA A 196 -6.39 3.09 -3.02
C ALA A 196 -6.23 2.96 -4.55
N ILE A 197 -5.67 1.84 -5.01
CA ILE A 197 -5.60 1.51 -6.44
C ILE A 197 -7.02 1.30 -7.01
N LEU A 198 -7.89 0.58 -6.31
CA LEU A 198 -9.26 0.37 -6.74
C LEU A 198 -10.09 1.67 -6.78
N ASP A 199 -9.83 2.58 -5.84
CA ASP A 199 -10.56 3.85 -5.70
C ASP A 199 -10.07 4.93 -6.68
N ASP A 200 -8.95 4.70 -7.38
CA ASP A 200 -8.45 5.60 -8.42
C ASP A 200 -9.32 5.51 -9.68
N LYS A 201 -10.21 6.49 -9.83
CA LYS A 201 -11.18 6.59 -10.93
C LYS A 201 -10.53 6.66 -12.30
N ASP A 202 -9.29 7.14 -12.39
CA ASP A 202 -8.57 7.24 -13.67
C ASP A 202 -8.20 5.85 -14.21
N LEU A 203 -8.17 4.82 -13.35
CA LEU A 203 -7.83 3.45 -13.72
C LEU A 203 -9.03 2.62 -14.20
N GLN A 204 -10.26 3.03 -13.85
CA GLN A 204 -11.53 2.35 -14.22
C GLN A 204 -11.59 0.87 -13.80
N PHE A 205 -10.82 0.47 -12.77
CA PHE A 205 -10.75 -0.93 -12.34
C PHE A 205 -12.05 -1.44 -11.73
N GLN A 206 -12.85 -0.60 -11.08
CA GLN A 206 -14.13 -1.03 -10.51
C GLN A 206 -15.06 -1.55 -11.61
N GLU A 207 -15.18 -0.83 -12.72
CA GLU A 207 -16.02 -1.20 -13.86
C GLU A 207 -15.48 -2.46 -14.55
N VAL A 208 -14.19 -2.48 -14.86
CA VAL A 208 -13.53 -3.58 -15.58
C VAL A 208 -13.61 -4.88 -14.78
N ILE A 209 -13.27 -4.84 -13.48
CA ILE A 209 -13.26 -6.03 -12.62
C ILE A 209 -14.68 -6.53 -12.37
N SER A 210 -15.66 -5.62 -12.24
CA SER A 210 -17.07 -6.03 -12.09
C SER A 210 -17.54 -6.82 -13.31
N GLN A 211 -17.19 -6.40 -14.52
CA GLN A 211 -17.56 -7.12 -15.74
C GLN A 211 -16.80 -8.44 -15.86
N GLU A 212 -15.49 -8.47 -15.54
CA GLU A 212 -14.67 -9.69 -15.55
C GLU A 212 -15.26 -10.76 -14.63
N LEU A 213 -15.66 -10.36 -13.43
CA LEU A 213 -16.15 -11.26 -12.38
C LEU A 213 -17.68 -11.46 -12.41
N ASN A 214 -18.39 -10.83 -13.35
CA ASN A 214 -19.86 -10.77 -13.41
C ASN A 214 -20.49 -10.31 -12.07
N LEU A 215 -19.90 -9.29 -11.43
CA LEU A 215 -20.40 -8.68 -10.20
C LEU A 215 -21.43 -7.58 -10.52
N PRO A 216 -22.41 -7.35 -9.64
CA PRO A 216 -23.38 -6.28 -9.81
C PRO A 216 -22.71 -4.91 -9.64
N VAL A 217 -23.03 -3.96 -10.54
CA VAL A 217 -22.62 -2.56 -10.41
C VAL A 217 -23.57 -1.88 -9.43
N ILE A 218 -23.10 -1.59 -8.22
CA ILE A 218 -23.91 -0.98 -7.16
C ILE A 218 -23.56 0.50 -7.06
N ASN A 219 -24.49 1.39 -7.43
CA ASN A 219 -24.29 2.83 -7.36
C ASN A 219 -24.70 3.39 -5.99
N LEU A 220 -23.71 3.66 -5.13
CA LEU A 220 -23.94 4.15 -3.77
C LEU A 220 -24.53 5.57 -3.71
N ALA A 221 -24.35 6.38 -4.77
CA ALA A 221 -24.83 7.76 -4.81
C ALA A 221 -26.36 7.87 -4.68
N GLY A 222 -27.10 6.86 -5.16
CA GLY A 222 -28.57 6.81 -5.05
C GLY A 222 -29.10 6.49 -3.65
N ILE A 223 -28.27 5.90 -2.77
CA ILE A 223 -28.70 5.45 -1.43
C ILE A 223 -28.54 6.58 -0.41
N ILE A 224 -27.48 7.39 -0.53
CA ILE A 224 -27.20 8.50 0.39
C ILE A 224 -28.12 9.69 0.11
N GLY A 225 -28.48 9.94 -1.16
CA GLY A 225 -29.33 11.08 -1.56
C GLY A 225 -30.80 10.98 -1.11
N ASN A 226 -31.32 9.77 -0.87
CA ASN A 226 -32.72 9.57 -0.47
C ASN A 226 -32.95 9.71 1.05
N HIS A 227 -31.90 9.78 1.88
CA HIS A 227 -32.05 9.91 3.34
C HIS A 227 -32.09 11.36 3.84
N THR A 228 -31.82 12.36 2.99
CA THR A 228 -31.73 13.79 3.37
C THR A 228 -32.92 14.65 2.94
N GLN A 229 -33.98 14.09 2.36
CA GLN A 229 -35.22 14.83 2.06
C GLN A 229 -36.44 14.19 2.73
N SER A 230 -36.54 14.33 4.04
CA SER A 230 -37.81 14.38 4.75
C SER A 230 -37.60 15.10 6.07
N GLY A 231 -37.72 16.42 6.04
CA GLY A 231 -37.48 17.28 7.19
C GLY A 231 -37.85 18.71 6.86
N SER A 232 -39.13 18.97 6.60
CA SER A 232 -39.66 20.33 6.60
C SER A 232 -39.56 20.91 8.02
N PRO A 233 -39.05 22.14 8.22
CA PRO A 233 -38.91 22.72 9.55
C PRO A 233 -40.25 23.34 9.97
N VAL A 234 -40.85 22.87 11.06
CA VAL A 234 -41.98 23.56 11.72
C VAL A 234 -41.55 23.98 13.12
N ALA A 235 -41.74 25.27 13.38
CA ALA A 235 -41.31 26.01 14.55
C ALA A 235 -42.03 25.60 15.85
N ASN A 236 -41.30 25.80 16.96
CA ASN A 236 -41.73 25.74 18.36
C ASN A 236 -43.13 26.30 18.65
N VAL A 237 -43.97 25.53 19.37
CA VAL A 237 -44.78 25.98 20.54
C VAL A 237 -45.11 24.76 21.43
N GLU A 238 -44.89 24.87 22.74
CA GLU A 238 -45.37 23.99 23.84
C GLU A 238 -46.32 24.80 24.75
N PRO A 239 -47.04 24.25 25.75
CA PRO A 239 -47.83 22.99 25.83
C PRO A 239 -49.22 23.24 26.50
N THR A 240 -50.04 22.19 26.69
CA THR A 240 -50.93 21.87 27.85
C THR A 240 -52.33 21.30 27.52
N GLY A 241 -52.71 20.20 28.20
CA GLY A 241 -54.11 19.89 28.58
C GLY A 241 -54.77 18.60 28.04
N ASP A 242 -54.88 17.56 28.87
CA ASP A 242 -55.72 16.33 28.79
C ASP A 242 -57.26 16.61 28.93
N PRO A 243 -58.22 15.62 28.85
CA PRO A 243 -58.42 14.43 28.01
C PRO A 243 -59.92 14.32 27.48
N PRO A 244 -60.60 13.15 27.31
CA PRO A 244 -60.92 12.50 26.03
C PRO A 244 -62.44 12.35 25.69
N LYS A 245 -62.78 11.99 24.43
CA LYS A 245 -63.89 11.05 24.04
C LYS A 245 -64.20 11.09 22.53
N GLY A 246 -64.41 9.92 21.92
CA GLY A 246 -65.45 9.72 20.89
C GLY A 246 -65.02 9.26 19.48
N LEU A 247 -65.10 7.94 19.26
CA LEU A 247 -65.66 7.19 18.12
C LEU A 247 -65.38 7.57 16.63
N ASN A 248 -64.88 6.54 15.92
CA ASN A 248 -65.13 6.08 14.55
C ASN A 248 -64.71 6.93 13.32
N GLY A 249 -63.92 6.28 12.44
CA GLY A 249 -63.79 6.67 11.03
C GLY A 249 -62.58 6.08 10.31
N GLU A 250 -62.78 4.93 9.66
CA GLU A 250 -62.25 4.57 8.32
C GLU A 250 -60.72 4.57 8.04
N SER A 251 -60.22 3.34 7.84
CA SER A 251 -59.30 2.89 6.77
C SER A 251 -58.44 3.92 6.02
N GLY A 252 -57.14 3.93 6.35
CA GLY A 252 -56.05 4.31 5.43
C GLY A 252 -54.99 3.20 5.42
N PRO A 253 -54.32 2.91 4.29
CA PRO A 253 -53.31 1.87 4.25
C PRO A 253 -52.13 2.32 5.12
N ALA A 254 -51.75 1.51 6.10
CA ALA A 254 -50.47 1.64 6.76
C ALA A 254 -49.39 1.50 5.67
N SER A 255 -48.72 2.60 5.36
CA SER A 255 -47.49 2.53 4.58
C SER A 255 -46.46 1.82 5.45
N ASP A 256 -46.12 0.59 5.05
CA ASP A 256 -44.97 -0.15 5.56
C ASP A 256 -43.70 0.67 5.35
N SER A 257 -43.34 1.48 6.34
CA SER A 257 -42.06 2.20 6.40
C SER A 257 -40.95 1.38 7.07
N ALA A 258 -41.17 0.06 7.22
CA ALA A 258 -40.20 -0.88 7.76
C ALA A 258 -39.32 -1.56 6.69
N SER A 259 -39.66 -1.45 5.39
CA SER A 259 -38.95 -2.16 4.30
C SER A 259 -37.70 -1.42 3.79
N THR A 260 -37.68 -0.10 3.83
CA THR A 260 -36.59 0.71 3.26
C THR A 260 -35.26 0.58 4.01
N GLY A 261 -35.29 0.33 5.32
CA GLY A 261 -34.09 0.13 6.14
C GLY A 261 -33.40 -1.21 5.90
N ALA A 262 -34.16 -2.28 5.67
CA ALA A 262 -33.63 -3.62 5.38
C ALA A 262 -32.99 -3.68 3.98
N ASP A 263 -33.59 -2.99 3.00
CA ASP A 263 -33.09 -2.91 1.63
C ASP A 263 -31.79 -2.09 1.55
N ALA A 264 -31.70 -0.98 2.29
CA ALA A 264 -30.48 -0.16 2.36
C ALA A 264 -29.31 -0.91 3.02
N ALA A 265 -29.56 -1.62 4.13
CA ALA A 265 -28.54 -2.43 4.80
C ALA A 265 -28.04 -3.58 3.91
N THR A 266 -28.95 -4.22 3.16
CA THR A 266 -28.61 -5.27 2.20
C THR A 266 -27.76 -4.74 1.05
N LEU A 267 -28.10 -3.58 0.49
CA LEU A 267 -27.31 -2.93 -0.57
C LEU A 267 -25.90 -2.52 -0.08
N LEU A 268 -25.79 -1.99 1.15
CA LEU A 268 -24.50 -1.66 1.75
C LEU A 268 -23.63 -2.90 1.97
N TYR A 269 -24.23 -4.00 2.42
CA TYR A 269 -23.52 -5.28 2.56
C TYR A 269 -23.03 -5.79 1.20
N GLN A 270 -23.90 -5.80 0.18
CA GLN A 270 -23.54 -6.20 -1.17
C GLN A 270 -22.43 -5.32 -1.76
N PHE A 271 -22.48 -4.00 -1.52
CA PHE A 271 -21.44 -3.07 -1.96
C PHE A 271 -20.08 -3.39 -1.31
N ARG A 272 -20.04 -3.61 0.01
CA ARG A 272 -18.81 -3.98 0.73
C ARG A 272 -18.25 -5.32 0.23
N GLU A 273 -19.12 -6.28 -0.01
CA GLU A 273 -18.75 -7.59 -0.55
C GLU A 273 -18.19 -7.49 -1.98
N THR A 274 -18.78 -6.67 -2.84
CA THR A 274 -18.28 -6.38 -4.19
C THR A 274 -16.90 -5.73 -4.12
N GLN A 275 -16.73 -4.68 -3.30
CA GLN A 275 -15.43 -4.03 -3.12
C GLN A 275 -14.35 -4.99 -2.63
N ARG A 276 -14.66 -5.84 -1.64
CA ARG A 276 -13.74 -6.85 -1.13
C ARG A 276 -13.28 -7.81 -2.23
N ARG A 277 -14.19 -8.28 -3.09
CA ARG A 277 -13.85 -9.14 -4.24
C ARG A 277 -12.99 -8.43 -5.27
N GLN A 278 -13.24 -7.15 -5.53
CA GLN A 278 -12.43 -6.35 -6.45
C GLN A 278 -11.01 -6.12 -5.92
N VAL A 279 -10.88 -5.79 -4.64
CA VAL A 279 -9.57 -5.68 -3.96
C VAL A 279 -8.80 -7.00 -4.01
N GLU A 280 -9.48 -8.11 -3.73
CA GLU A 280 -8.89 -9.45 -3.81
C GLU A 280 -8.44 -9.80 -5.24
N PHE A 281 -9.20 -9.38 -6.25
CA PHE A 281 -8.80 -9.54 -7.64
C PHE A 281 -7.49 -8.79 -7.93
N ILE A 282 -7.39 -7.52 -7.53
CA ILE A 282 -6.17 -6.70 -7.68
C ILE A 282 -5.00 -7.40 -6.99
N LYS A 283 -5.15 -7.78 -5.71
CA LYS A 283 -4.10 -8.46 -4.93
C LYS A 283 -3.61 -9.72 -5.64
N LYS A 284 -4.52 -10.60 -6.07
CA LYS A 284 -4.18 -11.84 -6.77
C LYS A 284 -3.53 -11.59 -8.13
N ARG A 285 -3.99 -10.57 -8.87
CA ARG A 285 -3.42 -10.24 -10.18
C ARG A 285 -2.00 -9.69 -10.05
N VAL A 286 -1.73 -8.82 -9.07
CA VAL A 286 -0.38 -8.31 -8.79
C VAL A 286 0.57 -9.46 -8.42
N LEU A 287 0.18 -10.36 -7.52
CA LEU A 287 0.99 -11.53 -7.16
C LEU A 287 1.27 -12.46 -8.35
N LEU A 288 0.34 -12.57 -9.29
CA LEU A 288 0.54 -13.35 -10.51
C LEU A 288 1.53 -12.65 -11.46
N LEU A 289 1.43 -11.33 -11.62
CA LEU A 289 2.37 -10.53 -12.41
C LEU A 289 3.79 -10.62 -11.83
N GLU A 290 3.93 -10.58 -10.50
CA GLU A 290 5.21 -10.80 -9.82
C GLU A 290 5.85 -12.15 -10.16
N LYS A 291 5.05 -13.23 -10.21
CA LYS A 291 5.55 -14.55 -10.65
C LYS A 291 6.07 -14.51 -12.08
N GLY A 292 5.37 -13.80 -12.97
CA GLY A 292 5.82 -13.58 -14.34
C GLY A 292 7.14 -12.82 -14.41
N LEU A 293 7.24 -11.70 -13.69
CA LEU A 293 8.44 -10.85 -13.61
C LEU A 293 9.65 -11.63 -13.07
N ASN A 294 9.45 -12.38 -11.99
CA ASN A 294 10.50 -13.22 -11.40
C ASN A 294 10.98 -14.31 -12.37
N ALA A 295 10.07 -14.90 -13.16
CA ALA A 295 10.45 -15.91 -14.14
C ALA A 295 11.26 -15.35 -15.31
N GLU A 296 10.95 -14.15 -15.79
CA GLU A 296 11.77 -13.46 -16.79
C GLU A 296 13.14 -13.10 -16.23
N TYR A 297 13.19 -12.53 -15.03
CA TYR A 297 14.45 -12.19 -14.36
C TYR A 297 15.35 -13.41 -14.19
N GLN A 298 14.79 -14.54 -13.74
CA GLN A 298 15.53 -15.80 -13.61
C GLN A 298 16.10 -16.29 -14.95
N LYS A 299 15.36 -16.13 -16.05
CA LYS A 299 15.81 -16.50 -17.39
C LYS A 299 16.93 -15.60 -17.88
N GLU A 300 16.79 -14.29 -17.72
CA GLU A 300 17.82 -13.34 -18.15
C GLU A 300 19.14 -13.53 -17.38
N TYR A 301 19.05 -13.78 -16.07
CA TYR A 301 20.24 -13.87 -15.21
C TYR A 301 20.85 -15.28 -15.15
N PHE A 302 20.02 -16.34 -15.12
CA PHE A 302 20.49 -17.73 -14.98
C PHE A 302 20.33 -18.57 -16.25
N GLY A 303 19.49 -18.15 -17.20
CA GLY A 303 19.21 -18.90 -18.43
C GLY A 303 20.27 -18.75 -19.53
N GLY A 304 21.18 -17.78 -19.42
CA GLY A 304 22.32 -17.61 -20.33
C GLY A 304 23.46 -18.63 -20.13
N GLY A 305 23.38 -19.50 -19.12
CA GLY A 305 24.39 -20.51 -18.81
C GLY A 305 24.09 -21.87 -19.45
N LYS A 306 24.78 -22.18 -20.56
CA LYS A 306 24.91 -23.47 -21.27
C LYS A 306 24.00 -23.69 -22.47
N SER A 307 24.35 -23.07 -23.60
CA SER A 307 24.53 -23.84 -24.85
C SER A 307 25.58 -23.16 -25.74
N ASN A 308 26.44 -23.99 -26.33
CA ASN A 308 27.49 -23.70 -27.32
C ASN A 308 28.84 -23.16 -26.85
N GLY A 309 29.68 -24.11 -26.46
CA GLY A 309 31.11 -24.09 -26.73
C GLY A 309 31.54 -25.52 -27.02
N VAL A 310 31.22 -26.01 -28.22
CA VAL A 310 31.86 -27.21 -28.78
C VAL A 310 33.36 -26.94 -28.75
N TYR A 311 34.10 -27.64 -27.90
CA TYR A 311 35.54 -27.73 -28.02
C TYR A 311 35.79 -28.43 -29.36
N SER A 312 36.04 -27.66 -30.40
CA SER A 312 36.70 -28.16 -31.60
C SER A 312 38.13 -28.47 -31.18
N GLU A 313 38.42 -29.75 -30.93
CA GLU A 313 39.78 -30.26 -31.03
C GLU A 313 40.25 -30.03 -32.47
N GLU A 314 41.19 -29.12 -32.68
CA GLU A 314 42.00 -29.16 -33.90
C GLU A 314 43.07 -30.26 -33.74
N PRO A 315 43.22 -31.17 -34.71
CA PRO A 315 44.36 -32.07 -34.77
C PRO A 315 45.58 -31.30 -35.26
N GLY A 316 46.73 -31.61 -34.67
CA GLY A 316 47.95 -30.83 -34.85
C GLY A 316 48.52 -30.78 -36.27
N ASN A 317 49.41 -29.82 -36.44
CA ASN A 317 50.65 -29.94 -37.21
C ASN A 317 51.69 -28.94 -36.69
#